data_AF-A0A9P5HG04-F1
#
_entry.id   AF-A0A9P5HG04-F1
#
_cell.length_a   1.000
_cell.length_b   1.000
_cell.length_c   1.000
_cell.angle_alpha   90.00
_cell.angle_beta   90.00
_cell.angle_gamma   90.00
#
_symmetry.space_group_name_H-M   'P 1'
#
loop_
_entity.id
_entity.type
_entity.pdbx_description
1 polymer ?
#
loop_
_entity_poly.entity_id
_entity_poly.type
_entity_poly.pdbx_seq_one_letter_code
_entity_poly.pdbx_strand_id
1 'polypeptide(L)'
;MATLPTSNSYGTVTNSATAGGDDAITDDGQQSPLLGRKPEMKSWWRRKMAVDVRRDWADVVLLACYIITGILDSASISTWGAFVSMQTGNTVYVGLGPTAGTNRWKKSGVSILAFCIGSFFFSRLHRAFSPSPKRKWVLCLSFVIQMVFIVVAASILTWGPKGAGPDDVPWYVIVPIGLVALQSCGQAVASRALKYNALTSVVLTSIYCDLFSDAELFESIFVNVERNQRMAAPALLLIGALIGGFIAKSALGAAGALWVAAALKLVIVVSWALWPAEGS
;
A
#
# COMPACT_ATOMS: atom_id res chain seq x y z
N MET A 1 33.35 39.66 -55.40
CA MET A 1 34.13 38.52 -55.91
C MET A 1 33.16 37.53 -56.50
N ALA A 2 33.15 37.44 -57.83
CA ALA A 2 32.36 36.50 -58.63
C ALA A 2 33.34 35.55 -59.34
N THR A 3 32.94 34.29 -59.56
CA THR A 3 33.05 33.50 -60.82
C THR A 3 32.94 31.99 -60.57
N LEU A 4 32.11 31.32 -61.38
CA LEU A 4 32.04 29.86 -61.59
C LEU A 4 33.22 29.39 -62.49
N PRO A 5 33.46 28.07 -62.69
CA PRO A 5 32.80 27.39 -63.82
C PRO A 5 32.49 25.87 -63.66
N THR A 6 31.30 25.50 -64.16
CA THR A 6 30.93 24.37 -65.05
C THR A 6 31.66 23.00 -65.03
N SER A 7 30.89 21.91 -65.05
CA SER A 7 30.73 21.10 -66.28
C SER A 7 29.50 20.16 -66.24
N ASN A 8 28.80 20.15 -67.38
CA ASN A 8 27.70 19.26 -67.79
C ASN A 8 28.23 17.79 -67.93
N SER A 9 27.45 16.72 -68.13
CA SER A 9 26.33 16.59 -69.05
C SER A 9 25.79 15.14 -69.15
N TYR A 10 24.58 15.07 -69.74
CA TYR A 10 24.02 14.05 -70.64
C TYR A 10 23.34 12.77 -70.11
N GLY A 11 22.08 12.61 -70.56
CA GLY A 11 21.38 11.32 -70.68
C GLY A 11 19.86 11.41 -70.66
N THR A 12 19.24 11.64 -71.82
CA THR A 12 17.87 12.12 -72.04
C THR A 12 16.92 11.06 -72.64
N VAL A 13 15.60 11.14 -72.29
CA VAL A 13 14.36 10.69 -73.00
C VAL A 13 14.20 9.18 -73.36
N THR A 14 13.02 8.55 -73.51
CA THR A 14 11.69 8.97 -73.97
C THR A 14 10.59 7.93 -73.64
N ASN A 15 9.33 8.39 -73.70
CA ASN A 15 8.03 7.69 -73.61
C ASN A 15 7.91 6.33 -74.33
N SER A 16 7.00 5.49 -73.80
CA SER A 16 6.04 4.72 -74.60
C SER A 16 4.80 4.36 -73.77
N ALA A 17 3.68 5.00 -74.07
CA ALA A 17 2.35 4.53 -73.72
C ALA A 17 1.75 3.86 -74.96
N THR A 18 1.24 2.64 -74.83
CA THR A 18 0.29 2.03 -75.76
C THR A 18 -0.73 1.24 -74.95
N ALA A 19 -1.99 1.47 -75.31
CA ALA A 19 -3.19 0.89 -74.73
C ALA A 19 -3.56 -0.43 -75.43
N GLY A 20 -4.30 -1.30 -74.72
CA GLY A 20 -5.16 -2.30 -75.36
C GLY A 20 -5.41 -3.57 -74.55
N GLY A 21 -6.62 -3.71 -74.01
CA GLY A 21 -7.47 -4.90 -74.21
C GLY A 21 -7.48 -6.02 -73.16
N ASP A 22 -8.65 -6.11 -72.50
CA ASP A 22 -9.41 -7.32 -72.14
C ASP A 22 -9.18 -8.09 -70.82
N ASP A 23 -10.24 -8.02 -70.01
CA ASP A 23 -10.91 -9.08 -69.24
C ASP A 23 -10.15 -9.89 -68.18
N ALA A 24 -10.33 -9.50 -66.91
CA ALA A 24 -10.76 -10.42 -65.84
C ALA A 24 -11.31 -9.65 -64.63
N ILE A 25 -12.64 -9.70 -64.49
CA ILE A 25 -13.37 -9.37 -63.27
C ILE A 25 -13.11 -10.49 -62.26
N THR A 26 -12.52 -10.16 -61.11
CA THR A 26 -12.79 -10.86 -59.84
C THR A 26 -12.86 -9.82 -58.73
N ASP A 27 -14.08 -9.32 -58.55
CA ASP A 27 -14.59 -8.80 -57.30
C ASP A 27 -14.69 -9.98 -56.32
N ASP A 28 -13.83 -10.00 -55.31
CA ASP A 28 -14.08 -10.77 -54.08
C ASP A 28 -14.00 -9.80 -52.92
N GLY A 29 -15.11 -9.10 -52.74
CA GLY A 29 -15.46 -8.47 -51.50
C GLY A 29 -15.45 -9.49 -50.35
N GLN A 30 -14.98 -8.98 -49.21
CA GLN A 30 -15.61 -9.25 -47.92
C GLN A 30 -15.45 -10.67 -47.36
N GLN A 31 -14.39 -10.84 -46.56
CA GLN A 31 -14.56 -11.44 -45.23
C GLN A 31 -13.43 -11.02 -44.29
N SER A 32 -13.69 -9.92 -43.57
CA SER A 32 -13.05 -9.68 -42.28
C SER A 32 -13.20 -10.95 -41.42
N PRO A 33 -12.13 -11.50 -40.81
CA PRO A 33 -12.32 -12.39 -39.69
C PRO A 33 -12.80 -11.52 -38.54
N LEU A 34 -14.10 -11.58 -38.27
CA LEU A 34 -14.75 -11.19 -37.01
C LEU A 34 -14.23 -12.10 -35.87
N LEU A 35 -12.92 -12.10 -35.64
CA LEU A 35 -12.30 -12.72 -34.48
C LEU A 35 -12.56 -11.78 -33.30
N GLY A 36 -13.50 -12.21 -32.44
CA GLY A 36 -14.07 -11.43 -31.36
C GLY A 36 -13.04 -10.59 -30.59
N ARG A 37 -13.16 -9.26 -30.73
CA ARG A 37 -12.44 -8.28 -29.93
C ARG A 37 -12.93 -8.36 -28.48
N LYS A 38 -12.35 -9.25 -27.68
CA LYS A 38 -12.33 -9.14 -26.22
C LYS A 38 -10.89 -9.09 -25.69
N PRO A 39 -10.22 -7.93 -25.82
CA PRO A 39 -9.19 -7.55 -24.85
C PRO A 39 -9.26 -6.08 -24.38
N GLU A 40 -10.27 -5.30 -24.78
CA GLU A 40 -10.37 -3.86 -24.47
C GLU A 40 -10.29 -3.60 -22.96
N MET A 41 -11.15 -4.25 -22.17
CA MET A 41 -11.24 -4.01 -20.73
C MET A 41 -9.97 -4.45 -19.98
N LYS A 42 -9.43 -5.65 -20.23
CA LYS A 42 -8.17 -6.11 -19.60
C LYS A 42 -6.98 -5.21 -19.98
N SER A 43 -6.90 -4.76 -21.23
CA SER A 43 -5.83 -3.85 -21.66
C SER A 43 -5.99 -2.46 -21.04
N TRP A 44 -7.22 -1.98 -20.88
CA TRP A 44 -7.54 -0.70 -20.24
C TRP A 44 -7.22 -0.70 -18.75
N TRP A 45 -7.64 -1.73 -18.01
CA TRP A 45 -7.28 -1.87 -16.58
C TRP A 45 -5.78 -2.01 -16.38
N ARG A 46 -5.08 -2.78 -17.23
CA ARG A 46 -3.62 -2.88 -17.18
C ARG A 46 -2.94 -1.54 -17.43
N ARG A 47 -3.40 -0.75 -18.42
CA ARG A 47 -2.88 0.60 -18.69
C ARG A 47 -3.16 1.55 -17.52
N LYS A 48 -4.40 1.56 -17.00
CA LYS A 48 -4.82 2.42 -15.88
C LYS A 48 -4.10 2.12 -14.57
N MET A 49 -3.70 0.87 -14.33
CA MET A 49 -2.98 0.46 -13.11
C MET A 49 -1.45 0.58 -13.24
N ALA A 50 -0.95 0.69 -14.48
CA ALA A 50 0.48 0.86 -14.77
C ALA A 50 0.99 2.29 -14.60
N VAL A 51 0.11 3.27 -14.36
CA VAL A 51 0.48 4.67 -14.14
C VAL A 51 0.93 4.94 -12.71
N ASP A 52 1.68 6.02 -12.53
CA ASP A 52 2.02 6.56 -11.22
C ASP A 52 0.82 7.29 -10.63
N VAL A 53 0.68 7.16 -9.30
CA VAL A 53 -0.36 7.83 -8.54
C VAL A 53 0.01 9.30 -8.34
N ARG A 54 -0.98 10.19 -8.53
CA ARG A 54 -0.90 11.58 -8.07
C ARG A 54 -0.71 11.64 -6.55
N ARG A 55 0.27 12.42 -6.10
CA ARG A 55 0.58 12.58 -4.67
C ARG A 55 -0.39 13.48 -3.92
N ASP A 56 -1.03 14.43 -4.60
CA ASP A 56 -1.99 15.33 -3.98
C ASP A 56 -3.08 14.51 -3.27
N TRP A 57 -3.30 14.81 -1.99
CA TRP A 57 -4.25 14.13 -1.09
C TRP A 57 -3.92 12.67 -0.73
N ALA A 58 -2.76 12.13 -1.14
CA ALA A 58 -2.34 10.78 -0.79
C ALA A 58 -2.08 10.61 0.72
N ASP A 59 -1.81 11.72 1.42
CA ASP A 59 -1.72 11.81 2.86
C ASP A 59 -3.02 11.39 3.57
N VAL A 60 -4.19 11.64 2.99
CA VAL A 60 -5.49 11.21 3.56
C VAL A 60 -5.53 9.69 3.73
N VAL A 61 -4.98 8.94 2.77
CA VAL A 61 -4.92 7.47 2.83
C VAL A 61 -3.96 7.01 3.92
N LEU A 62 -2.84 7.71 4.11
CA LEU A 62 -1.86 7.44 5.17
C LEU A 62 -2.41 7.81 6.56
N LEU A 63 -3.19 8.87 6.65
CA LEU A 63 -3.92 9.28 7.85
C LEU A 63 -4.99 8.24 8.22
N ALA A 64 -5.73 7.71 7.25
CA ALA A 64 -6.67 6.60 7.48
C ALA A 64 -5.96 5.34 8.00
N CYS A 65 -4.71 5.09 7.59
CA CYS A 65 -3.92 3.99 8.12
C CYS A 65 -3.62 4.12 9.63
N TYR A 66 -3.52 5.34 10.18
CA TYR A 66 -3.38 5.51 11.64
C TYR A 66 -4.59 5.00 12.42
N ILE A 67 -5.80 5.16 11.88
CA ILE A 67 -7.02 4.59 12.49
C ILE A 67 -6.90 3.06 12.54
N ILE A 68 -6.51 2.44 11.42
CA ILE A 68 -6.32 0.99 11.33
C ILE A 68 -5.26 0.51 12.33
N THR A 69 -4.15 1.22 12.42
CA THR A 69 -3.08 0.93 13.40
C THR A 69 -3.60 0.99 14.83
N GLY A 70 -4.36 2.03 15.19
CA GLY A 70 -4.97 2.14 16.51
C GLY A 70 -5.91 0.97 16.83
N ILE A 71 -6.76 0.58 15.89
CA ILE A 71 -7.67 -0.56 16.04
C ILE A 71 -6.88 -1.85 16.29
N LEU A 72 -5.85 -2.11 15.47
CA LEU A 72 -5.06 -3.33 15.56
C LEU A 72 -4.19 -3.37 16.82
N ASP A 73 -3.50 -2.28 17.18
CA ASP A 73 -2.65 -2.26 18.37
C ASP A 73 -3.47 -2.35 19.65
N SER A 74 -4.62 -1.68 19.75
CA SER A 74 -5.50 -1.80 20.92
C SER A 74 -6.04 -3.22 21.10
N ALA A 75 -6.49 -3.87 20.02
CA ALA A 75 -6.92 -5.27 20.05
C ALA A 75 -5.77 -6.23 20.39
N SER A 76 -4.57 -5.97 19.85
CA SER A 76 -3.39 -6.82 20.06
C SER A 76 -2.85 -6.74 21.49
N ILE A 77 -2.78 -5.54 22.08
CA ILE A 77 -2.35 -5.36 23.47
C ILE A 77 -3.35 -6.01 24.42
N SER A 78 -4.64 -5.77 24.24
CA SER A 78 -5.67 -6.31 25.13
C SER A 78 -5.75 -7.84 25.07
N THR A 79 -5.47 -8.45 23.92
CA THR A 79 -5.58 -9.90 23.71
C THR A 79 -4.28 -10.64 23.96
N TRP A 80 -3.16 -10.08 23.50
CA TRP A 80 -1.87 -10.78 23.47
C TRP A 80 -0.80 -10.10 24.33
N GLY A 81 -1.06 -8.90 24.86
CA GLY A 81 -0.04 -8.13 25.58
C GLY A 81 1.09 -7.63 24.69
N ALA A 82 0.99 -7.71 23.36
CA ALA A 82 2.05 -7.27 22.46
C ALA A 82 1.49 -6.25 21.46
N PHE A 83 2.31 -5.24 21.13
CA PHE A 83 2.01 -4.35 20.02
C PHE A 83 2.29 -5.06 18.70
N VAL A 84 1.54 -4.74 17.65
CA VAL A 84 1.78 -5.29 16.30
C VAL A 84 2.37 -4.23 15.37
N SER A 85 2.24 -2.95 15.71
CA SER A 85 2.79 -1.84 14.91
C SER A 85 3.90 -1.08 15.64
N MET A 86 3.79 -0.92 16.96
CA MET A 86 4.78 -0.18 17.77
C MET A 86 5.90 -1.06 18.33
N GLN A 87 7.08 -1.03 17.69
CA GLN A 87 8.18 -1.92 18.08
C GLN A 87 8.98 -1.45 19.30
N THR A 88 9.03 -0.15 19.60
CA THR A 88 9.78 0.38 20.76
C THR A 88 9.36 -0.28 22.08
N GLY A 89 8.05 -0.39 22.34
CA GLY A 89 7.54 -1.05 23.55
C GLY A 89 7.81 -2.55 23.55
N ASN A 90 7.70 -3.22 22.40
CA ASN A 90 8.04 -4.63 22.27
C ASN A 90 9.52 -4.90 22.56
N THR A 91 10.43 -4.03 22.13
CA THR A 91 11.86 -4.15 22.44
C THR A 91 12.11 -4.12 23.94
N VAL A 92 11.40 -3.26 24.68
CA VAL A 92 11.47 -3.23 26.15
C VAL A 92 10.94 -4.53 26.74
N TYR A 93 9.79 -5.05 26.29
CA TYR A 93 9.27 -6.34 26.77
C TYR A 93 10.20 -7.51 26.48
N VAL A 94 10.87 -7.53 25.33
CA VAL A 94 11.92 -8.52 25.03
C VAL A 94 13.09 -8.39 25.99
N GLY A 95 13.58 -7.17 26.24
CA GLY A 95 14.68 -6.92 27.16
C GLY A 95 14.38 -7.31 28.61
N LEU A 96 13.11 -7.21 29.03
CA LEU A 96 12.65 -7.67 30.34
C LEU A 96 12.44 -9.19 30.42
N GLY A 97 12.51 -9.92 29.29
CA GLY A 97 12.28 -11.37 29.24
C GLY A 97 13.04 -12.20 30.27
N PRO A 98 14.34 -11.97 30.52
CA PRO A 98 15.12 -12.72 31.51
C PRO A 98 14.63 -12.58 32.96
N THR A 99 13.93 -11.49 33.29
CA THR A 99 13.42 -11.21 34.64
C THR A 99 11.89 -11.27 34.73
N ALA A 100 11.21 -11.46 33.61
CA ALA A 100 9.76 -11.50 33.54
C ALA A 100 9.21 -12.86 33.99
N GLY A 101 8.21 -12.87 34.87
CA GLY A 101 7.43 -14.06 35.21
C GLY A 101 6.37 -14.45 34.16
N THR A 102 6.37 -13.82 32.99
CA THR A 102 5.34 -13.95 31.95
C THR A 102 5.98 -14.22 30.58
N ASN A 103 5.24 -14.88 29.67
CA ASN A 103 5.73 -15.16 28.31
C ASN A 103 5.49 -14.00 27.32
N ARG A 104 5.10 -12.82 27.82
CA ARG A 104 4.83 -11.62 27.02
C ARG A 104 6.01 -11.25 26.10
N TRP A 105 7.24 -11.43 26.58
CA TRP A 105 8.45 -11.15 25.81
C TRP A 105 8.57 -11.99 24.54
N LYS A 106 8.07 -13.23 24.53
CA LYS A 106 8.05 -14.11 23.34
C LYS A 106 7.10 -13.55 22.28
N LYS A 107 5.91 -13.11 22.69
CA LYS A 107 4.90 -12.48 21.82
C LYS A 107 5.43 -11.17 21.21
N SER A 108 6.09 -10.34 22.02
CA SER A 108 6.77 -9.13 21.55
C SER A 108 7.94 -9.43 20.60
N GLY A 109 8.74 -10.46 20.87
CA GLY A 109 9.83 -10.90 20.00
C GLY A 109 9.33 -11.37 18.63
N VAL A 110 8.23 -12.11 18.59
CA VAL A 110 7.55 -12.51 17.34
C VAL A 110 7.13 -11.28 16.54
N SER A 111 6.51 -10.29 17.20
CA SER A 111 6.10 -9.04 16.55
C SER A 111 7.28 -8.29 15.92
N ILE A 112 8.38 -8.15 16.67
CA ILE A 112 9.61 -7.49 16.16
C ILE A 112 10.18 -8.23 14.95
N LEU A 113 10.36 -9.55 15.07
CA LEU A 113 10.93 -10.36 13.99
C LEU A 113 10.06 -10.29 12.74
N ALA A 114 8.76 -10.45 12.90
CA ALA A 114 7.77 -10.33 11.83
C ALA A 114 7.79 -8.94 11.18
N PHE A 115 7.86 -7.87 11.96
CA PHE A 115 7.95 -6.50 11.46
C PHE A 115 9.24 -6.27 10.65
N CYS A 116 10.38 -6.80 11.10
CA CYS A 116 11.65 -6.73 10.39
C CYS A 116 11.61 -7.51 9.05
N ILE A 117 11.12 -8.75 9.07
CA ILE A 117 10.97 -9.59 7.87
C ILE A 117 10.02 -8.91 6.88
N GLY A 118 8.90 -8.37 7.36
CA GLY A 118 7.94 -7.66 6.52
C GLY A 118 8.53 -6.39 5.93
N SER A 119 9.32 -5.64 6.71
CA SER A 119 9.97 -4.41 6.23
C SER A 119 10.91 -4.74 5.07
N PHE A 120 11.66 -5.84 5.18
CA PHE A 120 12.50 -6.34 4.10
C PHE A 120 11.66 -6.77 2.88
N PHE A 121 10.61 -7.56 3.09
CA PHE A 121 9.71 -8.04 2.04
C PHE A 121 9.03 -6.90 1.27
N PHE A 122 8.31 -6.00 1.94
CA PHE A 122 7.60 -4.89 1.29
C PHE A 122 8.57 -3.90 0.64
N SER A 123 9.74 -3.67 1.25
CA SER A 123 10.76 -2.82 0.65
C SER A 123 11.30 -3.42 -0.66
N ARG A 124 11.46 -4.75 -0.73
CA ARG A 124 11.83 -5.43 -1.98
C ARG A 124 10.67 -5.49 -2.98
N LEU A 125 9.43 -5.68 -2.53
CA LEU A 125 8.25 -5.60 -3.38
C LEU A 125 8.19 -4.25 -4.11
N HIS A 126 8.34 -3.13 -3.39
CA HIS A 126 8.32 -1.80 -3.99
C HIS A 126 9.50 -1.51 -4.93
N ARG A 127 10.67 -2.13 -4.72
CA ARG A 127 11.86 -1.94 -5.57
C ARG A 127 11.93 -2.87 -6.78
N ALA A 128 11.54 -4.13 -6.63
CA ALA A 128 11.70 -5.15 -7.66
C ALA A 128 10.68 -5.00 -8.79
N PHE A 129 9.49 -4.51 -8.48
CA PHE A 129 8.36 -4.54 -9.40
C PHE A 129 8.10 -3.22 -10.14
N SER A 130 8.86 -2.15 -9.89
CA SER A 130 8.63 -0.90 -10.62
C SER A 130 9.87 -0.01 -10.70
N PRO A 131 10.11 0.64 -11.86
CA PRO A 131 11.06 1.77 -11.97
C PRO A 131 10.68 2.95 -11.08
N SER A 132 9.40 3.08 -10.71
CA SER A 132 8.86 4.12 -9.82
C SER A 132 8.11 3.51 -8.65
N PRO A 133 8.48 3.82 -7.39
CA PRO A 133 7.81 3.29 -6.20
C PRO A 133 6.35 3.77 -6.03
N LYS A 134 5.92 4.72 -6.87
CA LYS A 134 4.57 5.30 -6.92
C LYS A 134 3.57 4.53 -7.78
N ARG A 135 3.99 3.45 -8.46
CA ARG A 135 3.08 2.75 -9.38
C ARG A 135 1.85 2.24 -8.66
N LYS A 136 0.70 2.61 -9.21
CA LYS A 136 -0.62 2.36 -8.62
C LYS A 136 -0.88 0.89 -8.33
N TRP A 137 -0.52 0.00 -9.25
CA TRP A 137 -0.68 -1.43 -9.04
C TRP A 137 0.19 -1.98 -7.91
N VAL A 138 1.40 -1.43 -7.70
CA VAL A 138 2.31 -1.86 -6.62
C VAL A 138 1.74 -1.44 -5.26
N LEU A 139 1.21 -0.22 -5.17
CA LEU A 139 0.50 0.24 -3.97
C LEU A 139 -0.73 -0.62 -3.68
N CYS A 140 -1.57 -0.86 -4.69
CA CYS A 140 -2.75 -1.73 -4.55
C CYS A 140 -2.33 -3.14 -4.09
N LEU A 141 -1.34 -3.74 -4.73
CA LEU A 141 -0.84 -5.07 -4.36
C LEU A 141 -0.31 -5.09 -2.93
N SER A 142 0.46 -4.07 -2.53
CA SER A 142 0.97 -3.94 -1.17
C SER A 142 -0.17 -3.92 -0.14
N PHE A 143 -1.19 -3.10 -0.34
CA PHE A 143 -2.35 -3.02 0.57
C PHE A 143 -3.24 -4.27 0.50
N VAL A 144 -3.34 -4.96 -0.64
CA VAL A 144 -4.03 -6.26 -0.75
C VAL A 144 -3.32 -7.33 0.08
N ILE A 145 -2.00 -7.44 -0.03
CA ILE A 145 -1.22 -8.39 0.78
C ILE A 145 -1.39 -8.09 2.28
N GLN A 146 -1.33 -6.81 2.65
CA GLN A 146 -1.59 -6.38 4.04
C GLN A 146 -2.99 -6.81 4.51
N MET A 147 -4.02 -6.58 3.70
CA MET A 147 -5.40 -6.98 4.00
C MET A 147 -5.50 -8.50 4.18
N VAL A 148 -4.89 -9.29 3.28
CA VAL A 148 -4.90 -10.76 3.36
C VAL A 148 -4.29 -11.24 4.67
N PHE A 149 -3.17 -10.67 5.12
CA PHE A 149 -2.59 -11.01 6.42
C PHE A 149 -3.54 -10.73 7.59
N ILE A 150 -4.27 -9.61 7.57
CA ILE A 150 -5.29 -9.31 8.59
C ILE A 150 -6.44 -10.33 8.51
N VAL A 151 -6.93 -10.64 7.32
CA VAL A 151 -8.03 -11.59 7.11
C VAL A 151 -7.66 -12.98 7.62
N VAL A 152 -6.44 -13.46 7.33
CA VAL A 152 -5.95 -14.76 7.83
C VAL A 152 -5.86 -14.74 9.36
N ALA A 153 -5.32 -13.67 9.95
CA ALA A 153 -5.28 -13.52 11.41
C ALA A 153 -6.68 -13.49 12.03
N ALA A 154 -7.61 -12.74 11.43
CA ALA A 154 -9.01 -12.65 11.86
C ALA A 154 -9.70 -14.03 11.78
N SER A 155 -9.42 -14.78 10.72
CA SER A 155 -9.96 -16.13 10.49
C SER A 155 -9.48 -17.11 11.56
N ILE A 156 -8.18 -17.08 11.90
CA ILE A 156 -7.62 -17.89 12.99
C ILE A 156 -8.29 -17.53 14.32
N LEU A 157 -8.55 -16.25 14.59
CA LEU A 157 -9.21 -15.83 15.83
C LEU A 157 -10.71 -16.18 15.87
N THR A 158 -11.36 -16.20 14.72
CA THR A 158 -12.81 -16.45 14.62
C THR A 158 -13.12 -17.95 14.71
N TRP A 159 -12.35 -18.77 13.98
CA TRP A 159 -12.66 -20.19 13.78
C TRP A 159 -11.56 -21.14 14.30
N GLY A 160 -10.41 -20.62 14.70
CA GLY A 160 -9.33 -21.43 15.26
C GLY A 160 -9.57 -21.85 16.71
N PRO A 161 -8.61 -22.58 17.29
CA PRO A 161 -8.68 -23.03 18.68
C PRO A 161 -8.82 -21.85 19.65
N LYS A 162 -9.60 -22.06 20.72
CA LYS A 162 -9.85 -21.08 21.78
C LYS A 162 -9.26 -21.55 23.11
N GLY A 163 -9.15 -20.64 24.07
CA GLY A 163 -8.75 -20.97 25.45
C GLY A 163 -7.26 -20.81 25.76
N ALA A 164 -6.49 -20.12 24.91
CA ALA A 164 -5.15 -19.68 25.30
C ALA A 164 -5.24 -18.69 26.46
N GLY A 165 -4.53 -18.96 27.55
CA GLY A 165 -4.35 -18.04 28.65
C GLY A 165 -3.46 -16.83 28.27
N PRO A 166 -3.36 -15.81 29.14
CA PRO A 166 -2.57 -14.61 28.90
C PRO A 166 -1.08 -14.89 28.63
N ASP A 167 -0.54 -15.95 29.23
CA ASP A 167 0.87 -16.37 29.09
C ASP A 167 1.09 -17.49 28.08
N ASP A 168 0.03 -18.02 27.47
CA ASP A 168 0.17 -19.09 26.51
C ASP A 168 0.65 -18.53 25.17
N VAL A 169 1.51 -19.30 24.50
CA VAL A 169 2.11 -18.95 23.21
C VAL A 169 1.89 -20.03 22.13
N PRO A 170 0.66 -20.56 21.96
CA PRO A 170 0.39 -21.53 20.92
C PRO A 170 0.43 -20.86 19.54
N TRP A 171 0.50 -21.69 18.49
CA TRP A 171 0.61 -21.21 17.11
C TRP A 171 -0.54 -20.26 16.73
N TYR A 172 -1.76 -20.51 17.22
CA TYR A 172 -2.95 -19.68 16.92
C TYR A 172 -2.96 -18.34 17.68
N VAL A 173 -1.95 -18.06 18.52
CA VAL A 173 -1.66 -16.74 19.09
C VAL A 173 -0.47 -16.09 18.38
N ILE A 174 0.62 -16.84 18.20
CA ILE A 174 1.86 -16.34 17.59
C ILE A 174 1.66 -15.96 16.11
N VAL A 175 0.96 -16.81 15.33
CA VAL A 175 0.77 -16.58 13.89
C VAL A 175 -0.03 -15.31 13.62
N PRO A 176 -1.19 -15.06 14.27
CA PRO A 176 -1.89 -13.78 14.14
C PRO A 176 -1.02 -12.55 14.48
N ILE A 177 -0.26 -12.59 15.59
CA ILE A 177 0.67 -11.50 15.95
C ILE A 177 1.65 -11.25 14.81
N GLY A 178 2.28 -12.31 14.31
CA GLY A 178 3.25 -12.23 13.22
C GLY A 178 2.64 -11.67 11.93
N LEU A 179 1.46 -12.14 11.53
CA LEU A 179 0.77 -11.66 10.32
C LEU A 179 0.37 -10.18 10.43
N VAL A 180 -0.16 -9.76 11.57
CA VAL A 180 -0.57 -8.36 11.78
C VAL A 180 0.65 -7.43 11.93
N ALA A 181 1.77 -7.92 12.47
CA ALA A 181 3.03 -7.18 12.48
C ALA A 181 3.71 -7.12 11.10
N LEU A 182 3.64 -8.19 10.31
CA LEU A 182 4.08 -8.22 8.92
C LEU A 182 3.32 -7.18 8.10
N GLN A 183 2.00 -7.04 8.25
CA GLN A 183 1.27 -6.04 7.46
C GLN A 183 1.54 -4.59 7.92
N SER A 184 1.78 -4.35 9.21
CA SER A 184 1.91 -2.98 9.75
C SER A 184 3.14 -2.28 9.15
N CYS A 185 4.25 -3.00 8.98
CA CYS A 185 5.43 -2.45 8.32
C CYS A 185 5.20 -2.13 6.83
N GLY A 186 4.26 -2.80 6.15
CA GLY A 186 3.89 -2.51 4.77
C GLY A 186 3.33 -1.09 4.61
N GLN A 187 2.65 -0.57 5.64
CA GLN A 187 2.16 0.81 5.70
C GLN A 187 3.32 1.80 5.80
N ALA A 188 4.28 1.51 6.69
CA ALA A 188 5.48 2.33 6.85
C ALA A 188 6.32 2.39 5.57
N VAL A 189 6.46 1.27 4.87
CA VAL A 189 7.14 1.21 3.57
C VAL A 189 6.35 1.98 2.50
N ALA A 190 5.03 1.85 2.45
CA ALA A 190 4.19 2.58 1.50
C ALA A 190 4.28 4.10 1.70
N SER A 191 4.30 4.57 2.95
CA SER A 191 4.48 6.00 3.25
C SER A 191 5.81 6.55 2.73
N ARG A 192 6.90 5.79 2.93
CA ARG A 192 8.22 6.13 2.40
C ARG A 192 8.25 6.09 0.87
N ALA A 193 7.60 5.11 0.25
CA ALA A 193 7.48 5.02 -1.22
C ALA A 193 6.76 6.24 -1.82
N LEU A 194 5.79 6.80 -1.11
CA LEU A 194 5.06 8.01 -1.49
C LEU A 194 5.81 9.31 -1.14
N LYS A 195 6.93 9.22 -0.41
CA LYS A 195 7.75 10.32 0.15
C LYS A 195 7.13 11.07 1.34
N TYR A 196 6.13 10.50 2.00
CA TYR A 196 5.63 10.99 3.29
C TYR A 196 6.45 10.36 4.43
N ASN A 197 7.71 10.76 4.57
CA ASN A 197 8.61 10.10 5.53
C ASN A 197 8.19 10.31 7.00
N ALA A 198 7.48 11.39 7.30
CA ALA A 198 6.95 11.68 8.64
C ALA A 198 5.71 10.83 9.00
N LEU A 199 4.89 10.40 8.02
CA LEU A 199 3.59 9.75 8.26
C LEU A 199 3.62 8.23 8.13
N THR A 200 4.55 7.57 8.82
CA THR A 200 4.75 6.11 8.69
C THR A 200 3.57 5.22 9.09
N SER A 201 2.51 5.78 9.69
CA SER A 201 1.31 5.08 10.17
C SER A 201 1.54 4.09 11.32
N VAL A 202 2.76 3.99 11.86
CA VAL A 202 3.12 3.00 12.91
C VAL A 202 3.83 3.58 14.13
N VAL A 203 4.57 4.69 13.99
CA VAL A 203 5.31 5.33 15.09
C VAL A 203 4.87 6.78 15.24
N LEU A 204 4.56 7.19 16.47
CA LEU A 204 4.12 8.55 16.80
C LEU A 204 5.18 9.39 17.50
N THR A 205 6.23 8.80 18.07
CA THR A 205 7.19 9.55 18.91
C THR A 205 7.83 10.72 18.17
N SER A 206 8.34 10.49 16.95
CA SER A 206 8.89 11.57 16.14
C SER A 206 7.82 12.60 15.76
N ILE A 207 6.59 12.17 15.49
CA ILE A 207 5.48 13.08 15.18
C ILE A 207 5.17 14.00 16.36
N TYR A 208 5.14 13.46 17.59
CA TYR A 208 4.96 14.30 18.79
C TYR A 208 6.11 15.29 18.95
N CYS A 209 7.36 14.84 18.81
CA CYS A 209 8.52 15.73 18.89
C CYS A 209 8.46 16.84 17.82
N ASP A 210 8.21 16.47 16.56
CA ASP A 210 8.14 17.40 15.43
C ASP A 210 6.96 18.37 15.56
N LEU A 211 5.83 17.93 16.10
CA LEU A 211 4.66 18.78 16.33
C LEU A 211 4.88 19.78 17.46
N PHE A 212 5.33 19.30 18.62
CA PHE A 212 5.47 20.15 19.80
C PHE A 212 6.73 21.02 19.79
N SER A 213 7.64 20.81 18.83
CA SER A 213 8.77 21.71 18.55
C SER A 213 8.50 22.67 17.38
N ASP A 214 7.33 22.57 16.73
CA ASP A 214 6.95 23.43 15.61
C ASP A 214 6.73 24.88 16.08
N ALA A 215 7.47 25.82 15.51
CA ALA A 215 7.34 27.25 15.84
C ALA A 215 5.96 27.80 15.48
N GLU A 216 5.30 27.20 14.48
CA GLU A 216 3.99 27.60 13.97
C GLU A 216 2.86 26.78 14.61
N LEU A 217 3.08 26.12 15.76
CA LEU A 217 2.11 25.20 16.37
C LEU A 217 0.70 25.80 16.51
N PHE A 218 0.60 27.08 16.86
CA PHE A 218 -0.67 27.79 17.10
C PHE A 218 -1.16 28.63 15.92
N GLU A 219 -0.47 28.61 14.78
CA GLU A 219 -0.93 29.33 13.59
C GLU A 219 -2.21 28.73 13.01
N SER A 220 -2.85 29.45 12.09
CA SER A 220 -4.07 28.98 11.43
C SER A 220 -3.87 27.63 10.72
N ILE A 221 -4.92 26.80 10.71
CA ILE A 221 -4.92 25.49 10.04
C ILE A 221 -4.66 25.59 8.53
N PHE A 222 -4.81 26.78 7.92
CA PHE A 222 -4.61 26.95 6.49
C PHE A 222 -3.15 27.20 6.08
N VAL A 223 -2.22 27.38 7.03
CA VAL A 223 -0.84 27.78 6.73
C VAL A 223 0.09 26.58 6.55
N ASN A 224 0.02 25.61 7.47
CA ASN A 224 1.00 24.53 7.54
C ASN A 224 0.33 23.14 7.46
N VAL A 225 0.31 22.58 6.25
CA VAL A 225 -0.30 21.27 5.97
C VAL A 225 0.44 20.14 6.69
N GLU A 226 1.77 20.20 6.76
CA GLU A 226 2.57 19.16 7.43
C GLU A 226 2.28 19.11 8.93
N ARG A 227 2.21 20.28 9.59
CA ARG A 227 1.80 20.38 10.99
C ARG A 227 0.40 19.82 11.20
N ASN A 228 -0.56 20.12 10.31
CA ASN A 228 -1.91 19.56 10.43
C ASN A 228 -1.91 18.03 10.33
N GLN A 229 -1.10 17.46 9.44
CA GLN A 229 -0.94 16.01 9.35
C GLN A 229 -0.31 15.43 10.62
N ARG A 230 0.68 16.13 11.21
CA ARG A 230 1.31 15.75 12.49
C ARG A 230 0.35 15.87 13.68
N MET A 231 -0.61 16.79 13.64
CA MET A 231 -1.73 16.83 14.62
C MET A 231 -2.73 15.69 14.39
N ALA A 232 -3.09 15.44 13.13
CA ALA A 232 -4.09 14.45 12.76
C ALA A 232 -3.63 13.01 13.04
N ALA A 233 -2.36 12.67 12.78
CA ALA A 233 -1.83 11.32 12.97
C ALA A 233 -2.07 10.73 14.39
N PRO A 234 -1.62 11.36 15.49
CA PRO A 234 -1.87 10.86 16.83
C PRO A 234 -3.36 10.88 17.21
N ALA A 235 -4.12 11.89 16.76
CA ALA A 235 -5.56 11.96 17.01
C ALA A 235 -6.32 10.80 16.35
N LEU A 236 -6.02 10.50 15.08
CA LEU A 236 -6.63 9.41 14.33
C LEU A 236 -6.23 8.04 14.87
N LEU A 237 -4.97 7.88 15.31
CA LEU A 237 -4.55 6.66 16.01
C LEU A 237 -5.32 6.48 17.32
N LEU A 238 -5.48 7.54 18.11
CA LEU A 238 -6.27 7.50 19.34
C LEU A 238 -7.73 7.13 19.05
N ILE A 239 -8.35 7.73 18.05
CA ILE A 239 -9.71 7.38 17.60
C ILE A 239 -9.78 5.90 17.22
N GLY A 240 -8.82 5.41 16.44
CA GLY A 240 -8.71 3.98 16.10
C GLY A 240 -8.58 3.09 17.33
N ALA A 241 -7.75 3.47 18.30
CA ALA A 241 -7.56 2.72 19.54
C ALA A 241 -8.83 2.68 20.40
N LEU A 242 -9.58 3.78 20.45
CA LEU A 242 -10.89 3.82 21.11
C LEU A 242 -11.87 2.86 20.44
N ILE A 243 -11.99 2.93 19.10
CA ILE A 243 -12.85 2.03 18.31
C ILE A 243 -12.46 0.57 18.55
N GLY A 244 -11.17 0.23 18.44
CA GLY A 244 -10.68 -1.13 18.67
C GLY A 244 -10.92 -1.61 20.10
N GLY A 245 -10.73 -0.74 21.10
CA GLY A 245 -11.04 -1.04 22.50
C GLY A 245 -12.53 -1.29 22.76
N PHE A 246 -13.43 -0.50 22.16
CA PHE A 246 -14.88 -0.73 22.25
C PHE A 246 -15.29 -2.04 21.57
N ILE A 247 -14.75 -2.33 20.38
CA ILE A 247 -15.03 -3.60 19.69
C ILE A 247 -14.51 -4.78 20.49
N ALA A 248 -13.30 -4.69 21.06
CA ALA A 248 -12.69 -5.75 21.84
C ALA A 248 -13.49 -6.09 23.12
N LYS A 249 -14.22 -5.11 23.69
CA LYS A 249 -15.16 -5.34 24.81
C LYS A 249 -16.52 -5.89 24.39
N SER A 250 -16.88 -5.76 23.11
CA SER A 250 -18.15 -6.29 22.59
C SER A 250 -18.09 -7.81 22.42
N ALA A 251 -19.22 -8.43 22.08
CA ALA A 251 -19.30 -9.86 21.77
C ALA A 251 -18.41 -10.29 20.59
N LEU A 252 -17.97 -9.34 19.75
CA LEU A 252 -17.09 -9.63 18.62
C LEU A 252 -15.63 -9.84 19.04
N GLY A 253 -15.24 -9.32 20.21
CA GLY A 253 -13.88 -9.40 20.73
C GLY A 253 -12.81 -8.89 19.77
N ALA A 254 -11.58 -9.38 19.94
CA ALA A 254 -10.44 -9.01 19.10
C ALA A 254 -10.60 -9.45 17.63
N ALA A 255 -11.29 -10.56 17.39
CA ALA A 255 -11.61 -11.03 16.04
C ALA A 255 -12.39 -9.96 15.26
N GLY A 256 -13.40 -9.34 15.90
CA GLY A 256 -14.17 -8.24 15.33
C GLY A 256 -13.31 -7.04 14.95
N ALA A 257 -12.37 -6.65 15.82
CA ALA A 257 -11.48 -5.53 15.55
C ALA A 257 -10.60 -5.79 14.32
N LEU A 258 -10.10 -7.03 14.16
CA LEU A 258 -9.35 -7.44 12.97
C LEU A 258 -10.22 -7.45 11.70
N TRP A 259 -11.47 -7.90 11.77
CA TRP A 259 -12.39 -7.84 10.62
C TRP A 259 -12.71 -6.41 10.20
N VAL A 260 -12.93 -5.50 11.16
CA VAL A 260 -13.11 -4.07 10.88
C VAL A 260 -11.85 -3.49 10.24
N ALA A 261 -10.67 -3.80 10.77
CA ALA A 261 -9.40 -3.37 10.17
C ALA A 261 -9.21 -3.90 8.74
N ALA A 262 -9.60 -5.16 8.46
CA ALA A 262 -9.57 -5.73 7.12
C ALA A 262 -10.53 -5.01 6.16
N ALA A 263 -11.74 -4.69 6.61
CA ALA A 263 -12.70 -3.92 5.82
C ALA A 263 -12.18 -2.51 5.49
N LEU A 264 -11.57 -1.83 6.46
CA LEU A 264 -10.93 -0.52 6.23
C LEU A 264 -9.74 -0.64 5.26
N LYS A 265 -8.96 -1.72 5.32
CA LYS A 265 -7.91 -1.99 4.32
C LYS A 265 -8.48 -2.18 2.92
N LEU A 266 -9.62 -2.86 2.78
CA LEU A 266 -10.29 -3.01 1.49
C LEU A 266 -10.69 -1.64 0.91
N VAL A 267 -11.21 -0.74 1.75
CA VAL A 267 -11.53 0.64 1.33
C VAL A 267 -10.28 1.35 0.81
N ILE A 268 -9.13 1.19 1.48
CA ILE A 268 -7.85 1.75 1.01
C ILE A 268 -7.43 1.15 -0.34
N VAL A 269 -7.55 -0.16 -0.52
CA VAL A 269 -7.24 -0.84 -1.80
C VAL A 269 -8.11 -0.27 -2.93
N VAL A 270 -9.42 -0.15 -2.70
CA VAL A 270 -10.35 0.41 -3.67
C VAL A 270 -10.02 1.88 -3.94
N SER A 271 -9.68 2.65 -2.91
CA SER A 271 -9.27 4.05 -3.05
C SER A 271 -8.05 4.18 -3.95
N TRP A 272 -7.01 3.38 -3.76
CA TRP A 272 -5.85 3.35 -4.66
C TRP A 272 -6.21 2.92 -6.08
N ALA A 273 -7.08 1.91 -6.23
CA ALA A 273 -7.53 1.43 -7.53
C ALA A 273 -8.34 2.47 -8.31
N LEU A 274 -9.03 3.39 -7.62
CA LEU A 274 -9.77 4.50 -8.23
C LEU A 274 -8.97 5.81 -8.30
N TRP A 275 -7.87 5.92 -7.57
CA TRP A 275 -7.07 7.14 -7.45
C TRP A 275 -6.62 7.75 -8.80
N PRO A 276 -6.62 9.09 -8.95
CA PRO A 276 -6.15 9.77 -10.16
C PRO A 276 -4.70 9.44 -10.52
N ALA A 277 -4.43 9.41 -11.83
CA ALA A 277 -3.07 9.26 -12.35
C ALA A 277 -2.31 10.59 -12.25
N GLU A 278 -0.99 10.51 -12.18
CA GLU A 278 -0.11 11.66 -12.35
C GLU A 278 -0.28 12.23 -13.78
N GLY A 279 -0.68 13.51 -13.90
CA GLY A 279 -0.90 14.19 -15.19
C GLY A 279 -2.34 14.19 -15.75
N SER A 280 -3.34 13.76 -14.97
CA SER A 280 -4.76 13.78 -15.37
C SER A 280 -5.57 14.96 -14.81
#